data_AF-A0A5T0EJC9-F1
#
_entry.id   AF-A0A5T0EJC9-F1
#
_cell.length_a   1.000
_cell.length_b   1.000
_cell.length_c   1.000
_cell.angle_alpha   90.00
_cell.angle_beta   90.00
_cell.angle_gamma   90.00
#
_symmetry.space_group_name_H-M   'P 1'
#
loop_
_entity.id
_entity.type
_entity.pdbx_description
1 polymer ?
#
loop_
_entity_poly.entity_id
_entity_poly.type
_entity_poly.pdbx_seq_one_letter_code
_entity_poly.pdbx_strand_id
1 'polypeptide(L)'
;MKKILFIDNYDSFSYTIIYYLKELGFECKVIKNDTFKKAKELEKFDFTHLIISPGPHSPKESKLSLKAIKYFKKNKKILGICLGHQCIAEVFGGRVSKMQNPMHGKISKLYFKKDPIFKG
;
A
#
# COMPACT_ATOMS: atom_id res chain seq x y z
N MET A 1 17.54 8.27 -8.57
CA MET A 1 17.30 7.18 -7.60
C MET A 1 15.80 6.88 -7.52
N LYS A 2 15.40 5.62 -7.31
CA LYS A 2 13.98 5.25 -7.19
C LYS A 2 13.49 5.63 -5.79
N LYS A 3 12.71 6.71 -5.71
CA LYS A 3 12.11 7.22 -4.47
C LYS A 3 10.72 6.65 -4.24
N ILE A 4 10.46 6.19 -3.02
CA ILE A 4 9.20 5.63 -2.55
C ILE A 4 8.54 6.61 -1.60
N LEU A 5 7.28 6.94 -1.87
CA LEU A 5 6.39 7.49 -0.86
C LEU A 5 5.61 6.34 -0.22
N PHE A 6 5.75 6.19 1.10
CA PHE A 6 5.13 5.13 1.88
C PHE A 6 4.04 5.72 2.78
N ILE A 7 2.77 5.38 2.53
CA ILE A 7 1.64 5.76 3.37
C ILE A 7 1.46 4.69 4.44
N ASP A 8 1.76 5.05 5.68
CA ASP A 8 1.58 4.23 6.86
C ASP A 8 0.16 4.39 7.43
N ASN A 9 -0.58 3.30 7.48
CA ASN A 9 -1.90 3.17 8.10
C ASN A 9 -1.80 2.69 9.56
N TYR A 10 -0.69 2.99 10.25
CA TYR A 10 -0.44 2.64 11.65
C TYR A 10 -0.28 1.13 11.88
N ASP A 11 0.55 0.49 11.05
CA ASP A 11 0.82 -0.94 11.16
C ASP A 11 2.18 -1.23 11.81
N SER A 12 2.23 -2.30 12.60
CA SER A 12 3.45 -2.72 13.30
C SER A 12 4.55 -3.24 12.37
N PHE A 13 4.22 -3.66 11.14
CA PHE A 13 5.19 -4.18 10.16
C PHE A 13 5.67 -3.12 9.15
N SER A 14 5.15 -1.89 9.20
CA SER A 14 5.53 -0.81 8.28
C SER A 14 7.06 -0.62 8.21
N TYR A 15 7.72 -0.54 9.37
CA TYR A 15 9.17 -0.33 9.42
C TYR A 15 9.98 -1.54 8.96
N THR A 16 9.51 -2.77 9.19
CA THR A 16 10.12 -3.98 8.63
C THR A 16 10.21 -3.87 7.10
N ILE A 17 9.10 -3.50 6.44
CA ILE A 17 9.06 -3.33 4.99
C ILE A 17 10.01 -2.20 4.55
N ILE A 18 9.99 -1.07 5.26
CA ILE A 18 10.86 0.08 4.94
C ILE A 18 12.35 -0.28 5.05
N TYR A 19 12.75 -1.08 6.04
CA TYR A 19 14.14 -1.52 6.18
C TYR A 19 14.59 -2.36 4.99
N TYR A 20 13.81 -3.37 4.59
CA TYR A 20 14.10 -4.16 3.40
C TYR A 20 14.18 -3.30 2.13
N LEU A 21 13.29 -2.33 1.96
CA LEU A 21 13.34 -1.41 0.80
C LEU A 21 14.62 -0.57 0.80
N LYS A 22 15.08 -0.12 1.97
CA LYS A 22 16.34 0.62 2.10
C LYS A 22 17.56 -0.26 1.81
N GLU A 23 17.57 -1.51 2.26
CA GLU A 23 18.64 -2.48 1.94
C GLU A 23 18.73 -2.73 0.43
N LEU A 24 17.60 -2.71 -0.27
CA LEU A 24 17.53 -2.78 -1.74
C LEU A 24 17.90 -1.47 -2.45
N GLY A 25 18.33 -0.43 -1.72
CA GLY A 25 18.79 0.84 -2.26
C GLY A 25 17.69 1.86 -2.59
N PHE A 26 16.45 1.66 -2.10
CA PHE A 26 15.37 2.64 -2.28
C PHE A 26 15.38 3.70 -1.17
N GLU A 27 15.20 4.96 -1.57
CA GLU A 27 14.91 6.04 -0.64
C GLU A 27 13.41 6.03 -0.30
N CYS A 28 13.09 5.96 1.00
CA CYS A 28 11.72 5.89 1.47
C CYS A 28 11.34 7.13 2.29
N LYS A 29 10.33 7.88 1.84
CA LYS A 29 9.64 8.90 2.64
C LYS A 29 8.37 8.32 3.23
N VAL A 30 8.28 8.28 4.55
CA VAL A 30 7.09 7.78 5.27
C VAL A 30 6.19 8.95 5.65
N ILE A 31 4.89 8.78 5.44
CA ILE A 31 3.83 9.69 5.91
C ILE A 31 2.70 8.88 6.52
N LYS A 32 1.98 9.44 7.49
CA LYS A 32 0.80 8.77 8.07
C LYS A 32 -0.45 9.05 7.24
N ASN A 33 -1.40 8.12 7.25
CA ASN A 33 -2.66 8.21 6.48
C ASN A 33 -3.56 9.41 6.85
N ASP A 34 -3.28 10.14 7.93
CA ASP A 34 -4.04 11.31 8.37
C ASP A 34 -3.24 12.63 8.24
N THR A 35 -1.99 12.59 7.79
CA THR A 35 -1.13 13.78 7.72
C THR A 35 -1.59 14.77 6.65
N PHE A 36 -2.24 14.29 5.58
CA PHE A 36 -2.69 15.11 4.46
C PHE A 36 -4.19 14.92 4.20
N LYS A 37 -4.88 16.03 3.87
CA LYS A 37 -6.33 15.97 3.57
C LYS A 37 -6.59 15.70 2.09
N LYS A 38 -5.72 16.17 1.19
CA LYS A 38 -5.85 16.05 -0.27
C LYS A 38 -4.63 15.32 -0.86
N ALA A 39 -4.88 14.39 -1.78
CA ALA A 39 -3.81 13.63 -2.42
C ALA A 39 -2.86 14.50 -3.28
N LYS A 40 -3.37 15.60 -3.86
CA LYS A 40 -2.56 16.56 -4.62
C LYS A 40 -1.41 17.15 -3.78
N GLU A 41 -1.57 17.28 -2.47
CA GLU A 41 -0.52 17.80 -1.58
C GLU A 41 0.73 16.90 -1.58
N LEU A 42 0.60 15.63 -1.99
CA LEU A 42 1.70 14.69 -2.09
C LEU A 42 2.59 14.94 -3.31
N GLU A 43 2.15 15.74 -4.30
CA GLU A 43 2.97 16.10 -5.47
C GLU A 43 4.23 16.89 -5.11
N LYS A 44 4.26 17.51 -3.93
CA LYS A 44 5.46 18.18 -3.41
C LYS A 44 6.60 17.20 -3.10
N PHE A 45 6.29 15.91 -2.96
CA PHE A 45 7.30 14.89 -2.76
C PHE A 45 7.76 14.37 -4.12
N ASP A 46 9.08 14.35 -4.33
CA ASP A 46 9.67 13.67 -5.48
C ASP A 46 9.67 12.15 -5.23
N PHE A 47 8.70 11.44 -5.81
CA PHE A 47 8.61 9.99 -5.73
C PHE A 47 8.17 9.37 -7.06
N THR A 48 8.59 8.13 -7.28
CA THR A 48 8.26 7.34 -8.48
C THR A 48 7.32 6.18 -8.16
N HIS A 49 7.36 5.69 -6.92
CA HIS A 49 6.58 4.57 -6.44
C HIS A 49 5.80 4.99 -5.20
N LEU A 50 4.54 4.54 -5.12
CA LEU A 50 3.67 4.72 -3.97
C LEU A 50 3.43 3.36 -3.34
N ILE A 51 3.75 3.21 -2.06
CA ILE A 51 3.44 2.00 -1.29
C ILE A 51 2.43 2.36 -0.20
N ILE A 52 1.39 1.54 -0.07
CA ILE A 52 0.39 1.67 0.99
C ILE A 52 0.52 0.46 1.91
N SER A 53 0.80 0.75 3.19
CA SER A 53 1.08 -0.25 4.21
C SER A 53 -0.13 -1.13 4.54
N PRO A 54 0.08 -2.23 5.27
CA PRO A 54 -0.99 -2.86 6.05
C PRO A 54 -1.58 -1.89 7.08
N GLY A 55 -2.62 -2.31 7.77
CA GLY A 55 -3.18 -1.53 8.88
C GLY A 55 -4.48 -2.14 9.40
N PRO A 56 -4.96 -1.64 10.55
CA PRO A 56 -6.26 -2.02 11.09
C PRO A 56 -7.41 -1.40 10.27
N HIS A 57 -8.63 -1.80 10.60
CA HIS A 57 -9.89 -1.25 10.06
C HIS A 57 -10.17 -1.59 8.59
N SER A 58 -11.27 -1.05 8.06
CA SER A 58 -11.69 -1.27 6.68
C SER A 58 -11.04 -0.27 5.71
N PRO A 59 -10.90 -0.62 4.42
CA PRO A 59 -10.40 0.30 3.39
C PRO A 59 -11.14 1.64 3.33
N LYS A 60 -12.44 1.65 3.65
CA LYS A 60 -13.29 2.85 3.66
C LYS A 60 -12.83 3.89 4.65
N GLU A 61 -12.13 3.47 5.71
CA GLU A 61 -11.58 4.33 6.76
C GLU A 61 -10.18 4.85 6.39
N SER A 62 -9.53 4.25 5.39
CA SER A 62 -8.19 4.61 4.90
C SER A 62 -8.22 5.83 3.95
N LYS A 63 -8.69 6.97 4.49
CA LYS A 63 -9.03 8.20 3.74
C LYS A 63 -7.95 8.66 2.76
N LEU A 64 -6.72 8.94 3.23
CA LEU A 64 -5.65 9.41 2.35
C LEU A 64 -5.21 8.31 1.38
N SER A 65 -5.15 7.06 1.84
CA SER A 65 -4.79 5.91 1.01
C SER A 65 -5.70 5.77 -0.22
N LEU A 66 -7.03 5.79 -0.03
CA LEU A 66 -7.99 5.76 -1.14
C LEU A 66 -7.83 6.95 -2.10
N LYS A 67 -7.67 8.16 -1.55
CA LYS A 67 -7.47 9.38 -2.34
C LYS A 67 -6.17 9.32 -3.14
N ALA A 68 -5.08 8.86 -2.52
CA ALA A 68 -3.77 8.77 -3.13
C ALA A 68 -3.77 7.76 -4.28
N ILE A 69 -4.36 6.57 -4.09
CA ILE A 69 -4.51 5.58 -5.17
C ILE A 69 -5.31 6.18 -6.32
N LYS A 70 -6.48 6.76 -6.04
CA LYS A 70 -7.34 7.35 -7.08
C LYS A 70 -6.64 8.45 -7.87
N TYR A 71 -5.83 9.27 -7.20
CA TYR A 71 -5.11 10.39 -7.79
C TYR A 71 -3.90 9.95 -8.62
N PHE A 72 -3.08 9.03 -8.09
CA PHE A 72 -1.80 8.65 -8.69
C PHE A 72 -1.85 7.42 -9.61
N LYS A 73 -2.99 6.73 -9.71
CA LYS A 73 -3.13 5.45 -10.47
C LYS A 73 -2.66 5.49 -11.93
N LYS A 74 -2.63 6.66 -12.57
CA LYS A 74 -2.17 6.80 -13.96
C LYS A 74 -0.67 7.11 -14.08
N ASN A 75 -0.07 7.67 -13.03
CA ASN A 75 1.23 8.34 -13.13
C ASN A 75 2.32 7.72 -12.24
N LYS A 76 1.94 6.90 -11.26
CA LYS A 76 2.87 6.28 -10.30
C LYS A 76 2.66 4.77 -10.27
N LYS A 77 3.73 4.03 -9.98
CA LYS A 77 3.65 2.59 -9.69
C LYS A 77 3.16 2.41 -8.27
N ILE A 78 2.05 1.69 -8.09
CA ILE A 78 1.38 1.54 -6.79
C ILE A 78 1.46 0.08 -6.33
N LEU A 79 1.94 -0.13 -5.10
CA LEU A 79 1.89 -1.41 -4.40
C LEU A 79 1.07 -1.26 -3.11
N GLY A 80 0.09 -2.12 -2.92
CA GLY A 80 -0.72 -2.17 -1.70
C GLY A 80 -0.50 -3.50 -0.99
N ILE A 81 -0.31 -3.46 0.33
CA ILE A 81 -0.06 -4.65 1.17
C ILE A 81 -1.21 -4.77 2.18
N CYS A 82 -1.84 -5.94 2.28
CA CYS A 82 -2.99 -6.18 3.17
C CYS A 82 -4.08 -5.11 3.01
N LEU A 83 -4.28 -4.21 3.97
CA LEU A 83 -5.19 -3.07 3.88
C LEU A 83 -4.94 -2.21 2.63
N GLY A 84 -3.67 -1.98 2.26
CA GLY A 84 -3.33 -1.28 1.04
C GLY A 84 -3.82 -1.99 -0.23
N HIS A 85 -3.77 -3.33 -0.27
CA HIS A 85 -4.31 -4.11 -1.39
C HIS A 85 -5.83 -4.01 -1.46
N GLN A 86 -6.50 -4.08 -0.30
CA GLN A 86 -7.95 -3.90 -0.21
C GLN A 86 -8.39 -2.49 -0.63
N CYS A 87 -7.61 -1.45 -0.31
CA CYS A 87 -7.83 -0.09 -0.80
C CYS A 87 -7.75 0.02 -2.33
N ILE A 88 -6.82 -0.71 -2.95
CA ILE A 88 -6.73 -0.77 -4.42
C ILE A 88 -8.02 -1.40 -4.96
N ALA A 89 -8.44 -2.55 -4.43
CA ALA A 89 -9.68 -3.20 -4.86
C ALA A 89 -10.88 -2.22 -4.78
N GLU A 90 -11.08 -1.54 -3.64
CA GLU A 90 -12.18 -0.59 -3.44
C GLU A 90 -12.15 0.56 -4.48
N VAL A 91 -10.98 1.15 -4.74
CA VAL A 91 -10.85 2.28 -5.71
C VAL A 91 -11.20 1.87 -7.14
N PHE A 92 -10.99 0.60 -7.49
CA PHE A 92 -11.30 0.05 -8.81
C PHE A 92 -12.66 -0.67 -8.85
N GLY A 93 -13.51 -0.51 -7.82
CA GLY A 93 -14.87 -1.06 -7.77
C GLY A 93 -14.96 -2.53 -7.35
N GLY A 94 -13.87 -3.10 -6.86
CA GLY A 94 -13.86 -4.42 -6.21
C GLY A 94 -14.56 -4.39 -4.85
N ARG A 95 -15.07 -5.54 -4.42
CA ARG A 95 -15.76 -5.70 -3.14
C ARG A 95 -14.84 -6.37 -2.12
N VAL A 96 -14.60 -5.69 -0.99
CA VAL A 96 -13.90 -6.26 0.17
C VAL A 96 -14.96 -6.67 1.21
N SER A 97 -14.93 -7.93 1.64
CA SER A 97 -15.90 -8.48 2.60
C SER A 97 -15.19 -9.27 3.70
N LYS A 98 -15.85 -9.38 4.86
CA LYS A 98 -15.37 -10.23 5.94
C LYS A 98 -15.35 -11.69 5.49
N MET A 99 -14.27 -12.39 5.81
CA MET A 99 -14.24 -13.84 5.72
C MET A 99 -15.12 -14.45 6.81
N GLN A 100 -15.66 -15.65 6.56
CA GLN A 100 -16.42 -16.41 7.57
C GLN A 100 -15.57 -16.70 8.80
N ASN A 101 -14.29 -17.06 8.58
CA ASN A 101 -13.34 -17.36 9.64
C ASN A 101 -12.07 -16.51 9.45
N PRO A 102 -11.69 -15.68 10.44
CA PRO A 102 -10.43 -14.95 10.39
C PRO A 102 -9.26 -15.94 10.47
N MET A 103 -8.28 -15.77 9.60
CA MET A 103 -7.07 -16.59 9.54
C MET A 103 -5.87 -15.69 9.85
N HIS A 104 -5.25 -15.87 11.01
CA HIS A 104 -4.03 -15.16 11.41
C HIS A 104 -2.98 -16.17 11.90
N GLY A 105 -1.71 -15.94 11.58
CA GLY A 105 -0.61 -16.84 11.99
C GLY A 105 -0.61 -18.22 11.31
N LYS A 106 -1.35 -18.40 10.21
CA LYS A 106 -1.43 -19.66 9.47
C LYS A 106 -0.74 -19.55 8.10
N ILE A 107 0.00 -20.59 7.74
CA ILE A 107 0.66 -20.68 6.44
C ILE A 107 -0.37 -21.15 5.40
N SER A 108 -0.32 -20.54 4.21
CA SER A 108 -1.13 -20.94 3.06
C SER A 108 -0.24 -21.13 1.84
N LYS A 109 -0.52 -22.13 1.01
CA LYS A 109 0.09 -22.26 -0.32
C LYS A 109 -0.65 -21.33 -1.27
N LEU A 110 0.10 -20.50 -2.00
CA LEU A 110 -0.43 -19.58 -3.00
C LEU A 110 -0.06 -20.06 -4.41
N TYR A 111 -1.00 -19.96 -5.34
CA TYR A 111 -0.79 -20.29 -6.75
C TYR A 111 -0.96 -19.02 -7.57
N PHE A 112 0.04 -18.71 -8.39
CA PHE A 112 0.08 -17.47 -9.16
C PHE A 112 -0.01 -17.76 -10.64
N LYS A 113 -0.68 -16.86 -11.37
CA LYS A 113 -0.51 -16.78 -12.82
C LYS A 113 0.84 -16.13 -13.12
N LYS A 114 1.36 -16.35 -14.33
CA LYS A 114 2.63 -15.75 -14.77
C LYS A 114 2.53 -14.22 -14.70
N ASP A 115 3.25 -13.63 -13.76
CA ASP A 115 3.28 -12.20 -13.51
C ASP A 115 4.73 -11.79 -13.15
N PRO A 116 5.24 -10.66 -13.64
CA PRO A 116 6.58 -10.18 -13.30
C PRO A 116 6.84 -10.04 -11.79
N ILE A 117 5.83 -9.73 -10.98
CA ILE A 117 5.95 -9.60 -9.51
C ILE A 117 6.24 -10.94 -8.85
N PHE A 118 5.76 -12.05 -9.41
CA PHE A 118 5.90 -13.39 -8.85
C PHE A 118 6.93 -14.24 -9.61
N LYS A 119 7.87 -13.59 -10.31
CA LYS A 119 8.95 -14.28 -11.04
C LYS A 119 10.11 -14.59 -10.10
N GLY A 120 10.28 -15.87 -9.74
CA GLY A 120 11.33 -16.43 -8.88
C GLY A 120 10.90 -17.80 -8.39
#